data_AF-A0A1J5KEW7-F1
#
_entry.id   AF-A0A1J5KEW7-F1
#
_cell.length_a   1.000
_cell.length_b   1.000
_cell.length_c   1.000
_cell.angle_alpha   90.00
_cell.angle_beta   90.00
_cell.angle_gamma   90.00
#
_symmetry.space_group_name_H-M   'P 1'
#
loop_
_entity.id
_entity.type
_entity.pdbx_description
1 polymer ?
#
loop_
_entity_poly.entity_id
_entity_poly.type
_entity_poly.pdbx_seq_one_letter_code
_entity_poly.pdbx_strand_id
1 'polypeptide(L)'
;MSLKDAMMKAGLKSTKSQNERDRRPAKTVKKIEKHQETRNFCEVCQFIQPDVERYKHKNPTIDAEWICAACADKNDIHDQFRMTNQSEFAKSKRFRREFGPTKVFSNNHRAPAVKKSEMQKEANFNINDDGEKNFNC
;
A
#
# COMPACT_ATOMS: atom_id res chain seq x y z
N MET A 1 -5.67 14.62 -73.96
CA MET A 1 -6.27 13.95 -72.79
C MET A 1 -5.14 13.42 -71.93
N SER A 2 -5.07 13.81 -70.65
CA SER A 2 -4.03 13.33 -69.73
C SER A 2 -4.35 11.91 -69.28
N LEU A 3 -3.34 11.06 -69.08
CA LEU A 3 -3.48 9.68 -68.61
C LEU A 3 -4.33 9.59 -67.32
N LYS A 4 -4.21 10.61 -66.47
CA LYS A 4 -4.97 10.74 -65.22
C LYS A 4 -6.48 10.87 -65.47
N ASP A 5 -6.89 11.56 -66.52
CA ASP A 5 -8.31 11.74 -66.87
C ASP A 5 -8.90 10.45 -67.46
N ALA A 6 -8.11 9.68 -68.20
CA ALA A 6 -8.51 8.36 -68.71
C ALA A 6 -8.75 7.37 -67.55
N MET A 7 -7.90 7.41 -66.52
CA MET A 7 -8.03 6.54 -65.34
C MET A 7 -9.26 6.89 -64.49
N MET A 8 -9.57 8.18 -64.34
CA MET A 8 -10.79 8.62 -63.62
C MET A 8 -12.06 8.27 -64.40
N LYS A 9 -12.05 8.41 -65.73
CA LYS A 9 -13.18 8.02 -66.60
C LYS A 9 -13.38 6.50 -66.68
N ALA A 10 -12.32 5.72 -66.48
CA ALA A 10 -12.37 4.26 -66.38
C ALA A 10 -12.84 3.73 -65.00
N GLY A 11 -13.28 4.62 -64.09
CA GLY A 11 -13.88 4.24 -62.81
C GLY A 11 -12.88 3.86 -61.72
N LEU A 12 -11.59 4.18 -61.88
CA LEU A 12 -10.58 3.91 -60.86
C LEU A 12 -10.74 4.89 -59.68
N LYS A 13 -11.47 4.48 -58.65
CA LYS A 13 -11.62 5.25 -57.40
C LYS A 13 -10.36 5.07 -56.54
N SER A 14 -9.75 6.18 -56.12
CA SER A 14 -8.62 6.18 -55.18
C SER A 14 -9.02 5.47 -53.88
N THR A 15 -8.36 4.36 -53.54
CA THR A 15 -8.66 3.51 -52.37
C THR A 15 -7.96 3.93 -51.09
N LYS A 16 -7.15 5.00 -51.12
CA LYS A 16 -6.48 5.50 -49.91
C LYS A 16 -7.40 6.46 -49.17
N SER A 17 -8.39 5.90 -48.46
CA SER A 17 -9.00 6.62 -47.35
C SER A 17 -7.91 6.85 -46.30
N GLN A 18 -7.60 8.11 -46.06
CA GLN A 18 -6.78 8.52 -44.93
C GLN A 18 -7.50 8.01 -43.67
N ASN A 19 -6.79 7.30 -42.79
CA ASN A 19 -7.37 6.66 -41.60
C ASN A 19 -8.15 7.70 -40.77
N GLU A 20 -9.48 7.74 -40.89
CA GLU A 20 -10.42 8.65 -40.20
C GLU A 20 -10.57 8.24 -38.73
N ARG A 21 -9.46 8.03 -38.03
CA ARG A 21 -9.50 7.74 -36.61
C ARG A 21 -9.76 9.05 -35.87
N ASP A 22 -10.91 9.16 -35.22
CA ASP A 22 -11.26 10.30 -34.39
C ASP A 22 -10.12 10.61 -33.40
N ARG A 23 -9.53 11.80 -33.56
CA ARG A 23 -8.50 12.29 -32.65
C ARG A 23 -9.17 12.60 -31.32
N ARG A 24 -9.06 11.67 -30.38
CA ARG A 24 -9.48 11.90 -28.99
C ARG A 24 -8.82 13.19 -28.49
N PRO A 25 -9.58 14.14 -27.91
CA PRO A 25 -8.99 15.36 -27.38
C PRO A 25 -7.97 14.98 -26.32
N ALA A 26 -6.73 15.44 -26.51
CA ALA A 26 -5.67 15.22 -25.55
C ALA A 26 -6.12 15.83 -24.22
N LYS A 27 -6.30 14.99 -23.20
CA LYS A 27 -6.52 15.47 -21.83
C LYS A 27 -5.35 16.39 -21.49
N THR A 28 -5.65 17.64 -21.16
CA THR A 28 -4.66 18.59 -20.65
C THR A 28 -4.11 18.02 -19.35
N VAL A 29 -2.93 17.40 -19.43
CA VAL A 29 -2.23 16.87 -18.27
C VAL A 29 -1.73 18.06 -17.47
N LYS A 30 -2.57 18.59 -16.57
CA LYS A 30 -2.14 19.49 -15.49
C LYS A 30 -1.41 18.65 -14.43
N LYS A 31 -0.31 17.99 -14.80
CA LYS A 31 0.64 17.49 -13.80
C LYS A 31 1.43 18.70 -13.34
N ILE A 32 0.89 19.40 -12.35
CA ILE A 32 1.67 20.29 -11.51
C ILE A 32 2.77 19.41 -10.93
N GLU A 33 4.04 19.73 -11.19
CA GLU A 33 5.17 19.07 -10.54
C GLU A 33 5.02 19.27 -9.03
N LYS A 34 4.44 18.28 -8.36
CA LYS A 34 4.39 18.22 -6.91
C LYS A 34 5.80 17.91 -6.43
N HIS A 35 6.61 18.94 -6.23
CA HIS A 35 7.84 18.81 -5.49
C HIS A 35 7.52 18.23 -4.10
N GLN A 36 8.34 17.28 -3.65
CA GLN A 36 7.93 16.21 -2.71
C GLN A 36 7.22 16.73 -1.45
N GLU A 37 5.89 16.55 -1.38
CA GLU A 37 5.07 16.91 -0.21
C GLU A 37 5.40 16.08 1.03
N THR A 38 6.07 14.93 0.86
CA THR A 38 6.32 13.96 1.92
C THR A 38 7.77 13.53 1.97
N ARG A 39 8.31 13.42 3.19
CA ARG A 39 9.67 12.91 3.44
C ARG A 39 9.74 11.41 3.18
N ASN A 40 10.60 11.00 2.25
CA ASN A 40 10.79 9.61 1.82
C ASN A 40 12.22 9.10 2.06
N PHE A 41 13.05 9.86 2.77
CA PHE A 41 14.43 9.47 3.09
C PHE A 41 14.48 8.74 4.43
N CYS A 42 15.01 7.51 4.43
CA CYS A 42 15.25 6.73 5.63
C CYS A 42 16.61 7.08 6.23
N GLU A 43 16.63 7.48 7.50
CA GLU A 43 17.85 7.88 8.21
C GLU A 43 18.75 6.68 8.58
N VAL A 44 18.18 5.46 8.66
CA VAL A 44 18.92 4.24 9.01
C VAL A 44 19.69 3.68 7.82
N CYS A 45 19.01 3.45 6.69
CA CYS A 45 19.66 2.89 5.50
C CYS A 45 20.15 3.96 4.52
N GLN A 46 19.84 5.24 4.76
CA GLN A 46 20.23 6.37 3.91
C GLN A 46 19.75 6.28 2.46
N PHE A 47 18.66 5.54 2.24
CA PHE A 47 18.01 5.41 0.94
C PHE A 47 16.64 6.08 0.93
N ILE A 48 16.24 6.50 -0.27
CA ILE A 48 14.87 6.95 -0.53
C ILE A 48 13.99 5.71 -0.65
N GLN A 49 12.98 5.62 0.20
CA GLN A 49 12.03 4.52 0.23
C GLN A 49 10.58 5.03 0.27
N PRO A 50 9.64 4.35 -0.41
CA PRO A 50 8.25 4.80 -0.50
C PRO A 50 7.42 4.52 0.76
N ASP A 51 7.98 3.82 1.75
CA ASP A 51 7.37 3.34 3.00
C ASP A 51 7.92 4.04 4.26
N VAL A 52 8.63 5.16 4.12
CA VAL A 52 9.22 5.90 5.25
C VAL A 52 8.16 6.58 6.10
N GLU A 53 8.23 6.34 7.40
CA GLU A 53 7.36 6.92 8.41
C GLU A 53 8.17 7.44 9.59
N ARG A 54 7.57 8.34 10.37
CA ARG A 54 8.16 8.85 11.61
C ARG A 54 7.79 7.96 12.78
N TYR A 55 8.79 7.49 13.50
CA TYR A 55 8.65 6.73 14.74
C TYR A 55 9.20 7.53 15.91
N LYS A 56 8.48 7.53 17.02
CA LYS A 56 8.97 8.06 18.30
C LYS A 56 9.24 6.90 19.25
N HIS A 57 10.40 6.28 19.10
CA HIS A 57 10.86 5.18 19.97
C HIS A 57 11.93 5.66 20.95
N LYS A 58 12.24 4.79 21.92
CA LYS A 58 13.33 4.97 22.89
C LYS A 58 14.39 3.86 22.77
N ASN A 59 14.53 3.27 21.58
CA ASN A 59 15.53 2.25 21.33
C ASN A 59 16.93 2.88 21.48
N PRO A 60 17.83 2.34 22.33
CA PRO A 60 19.16 2.90 22.53
C PRO A 60 20.12 2.71 21.33
N THR A 61 19.81 1.80 20.41
CA THR A 61 20.70 1.48 19.29
C THR A 61 20.60 2.49 18.14
N ILE A 62 19.47 3.19 18.02
CA ILE A 62 19.15 4.08 16.90
C ILE A 62 18.45 5.32 17.42
N ASP A 63 18.98 6.49 17.02
CA ASP A 63 18.38 7.80 17.32
C ASP A 63 17.56 8.37 16.14
N ALA A 64 17.54 7.67 15.00
CA ALA A 64 16.77 8.07 13.83
C ALA A 64 15.27 8.08 14.13
N GLU A 65 14.55 9.09 13.64
CA GLU A 65 13.09 9.16 13.75
C GLU A 65 12.39 8.78 12.44
N TRP A 66 13.05 9.00 11.29
CA TRP A 66 12.47 8.74 9.97
C TRP A 66 13.02 7.45 9.39
N ILE A 67 12.20 6.40 9.43
CA ILE A 67 12.65 5.03 9.17
C ILE A 67 11.69 4.32 8.19
N CYS A 68 12.22 3.55 7.24
CA CYS A 68 11.41 2.66 6.40
C CYS A 68 10.92 1.44 7.19
N ALA A 69 9.88 0.75 6.72
CA ALA A 69 9.30 -0.39 7.42
C ALA A 69 10.35 -1.50 7.64
N ALA A 70 11.14 -1.81 6.61
CA ALA A 70 12.18 -2.83 6.71
C ALA A 70 13.27 -2.50 7.75
N CYS A 71 13.68 -1.23 7.87
CA CYS A 71 14.65 -0.83 8.89
C CYS A 71 14.02 -0.76 10.28
N ALA A 72 12.75 -0.41 10.38
CA ALA A 72 12.03 -0.46 11.64
C ALA A 72 11.87 -1.91 12.13
N ASP A 73 11.62 -2.86 11.23
CA ASP A 73 11.53 -4.29 11.54
C ASP A 73 12.88 -4.87 11.97
N LYS A 74 13.98 -4.56 11.26
CA LYS A 74 15.34 -5.02 11.63
C LYS A 74 15.81 -4.54 13.00
N ASN A 75 15.26 -3.44 13.50
CA ASN A 75 15.64 -2.83 14.77
C ASN A 75 14.57 -3.00 15.84
N ASP A 76 13.63 -3.92 15.61
CA ASP A 76 12.56 -4.28 16.55
C ASP A 76 11.73 -3.07 17.02
N ILE A 77 11.58 -2.05 16.17
CA ILE A 77 10.83 -0.84 16.49
C ILE A 77 9.36 -1.09 16.20
N HIS A 78 8.56 -1.27 17.26
CA HIS A 78 7.16 -1.58 17.11
C HIS A 78 6.37 -0.46 16.42
N ASP A 79 5.43 -0.84 15.53
CA ASP A 79 4.56 0.09 14.82
C ASP A 79 3.62 0.93 15.71
N GLN A 80 3.46 0.57 16.99
CA GLN A 80 2.70 1.37 17.96
C GLN A 80 3.29 2.78 18.11
N PHE A 81 4.62 2.88 18.01
CA PHE A 81 5.38 4.13 18.10
C PHE A 81 5.37 4.94 16.80
N ARG A 82 4.71 4.45 15.74
CA ARG A 82 4.54 5.20 14.50
C ARG A 82 3.60 6.38 14.73
N MET A 83 4.08 7.57 14.37
CA MET A 83 3.39 8.84 14.53
C MET A 83 2.68 9.30 13.25
N THR A 84 3.27 9.02 12.09
CA THR A 84 2.75 9.44 10.78
C THR A 84 2.18 8.27 9.97
N ASN A 85 1.37 8.62 8.97
CA ASN A 85 0.84 7.68 7.98
C ASN A 85 0.93 8.32 6.58
N GLN A 86 2.11 8.88 6.26
CA GLN A 86 2.32 9.74 5.09
C GLN A 86 2.87 9.00 3.87
N SER A 87 3.49 7.84 4.09
CA SER A 87 4.16 7.08 3.04
C SER A 87 3.18 6.67 1.94
N GLU A 88 3.69 6.42 0.74
CA GLU A 88 2.84 5.97 -0.37
C GLU A 88 2.16 4.64 -0.01
N PHE A 89 2.89 3.76 0.67
CA PHE A 89 2.39 2.46 1.11
C PHE A 89 1.29 2.60 2.17
N ALA A 90 1.44 3.55 3.09
CA ALA A 90 0.41 3.89 4.07
C ALA A 90 -0.86 4.42 3.40
N LYS A 91 -0.70 5.41 2.51
CA LYS A 91 -1.81 6.02 1.76
C LYS A 91 -2.54 5.00 0.89
N SER A 92 -1.81 4.06 0.28
CA SER A 92 -2.38 2.98 -0.52
C SER A 92 -2.94 1.81 0.30
N LYS A 93 -2.91 1.88 1.64
CA LYS A 93 -3.32 0.79 2.56
C LYS A 93 -2.57 -0.53 2.32
N ARG A 94 -1.32 -0.44 1.85
CA ARG A 94 -0.42 -1.59 1.61
C ARG A 94 0.72 -1.67 2.63
N PHE A 95 0.80 -0.69 3.52
CA PHE A 95 1.76 -0.70 4.61
C PHE A 95 1.53 -1.91 5.51
N ARG A 96 2.52 -2.79 5.59
CA ARG A 96 2.55 -3.98 6.43
C ARG A 96 3.92 -4.08 7.08
N ARG A 97 3.93 -4.51 8.33
CA ARG A 97 5.13 -4.79 9.12
C ARG A 97 5.32 -6.29 9.22
N GLU A 98 6.57 -6.73 9.20
CA GLU A 98 6.94 -8.12 9.48
C GLU A 98 7.10 -8.33 10.98
N PHE A 99 7.57 -7.30 11.69
CA PHE A 99 7.74 -7.32 13.14
C PHE A 99 6.51 -6.73 13.85
N GLY A 100 5.72 -7.61 14.46
CA GLY A 100 4.58 -7.26 15.30
C GLY A 100 3.35 -6.73 14.53
N PRO A 101 2.27 -6.38 15.26
CA PRO A 101 1.04 -5.88 14.64
C PRO A 101 1.23 -4.50 14.01
N THR A 102 0.72 -4.34 12.79
CA THR A 102 0.69 -3.06 12.07
C THR A 102 -0.43 -2.17 12.62
N LYS A 103 -0.10 -0.95 13.03
CA LYS A 103 -1.02 0.08 13.49
C LYS A 103 -1.90 0.54 12.33
N VAL A 104 -3.21 0.50 12.54
CA VAL A 104 -4.18 0.94 11.54
C VAL A 104 -4.57 2.39 11.85
N PHE A 105 -4.21 3.31 10.95
CA PHE A 105 -4.68 4.69 11.00
C PHE A 105 -6.04 4.75 10.30
N SER A 106 -7.10 4.28 10.95
CA SER A 106 -8.46 4.42 10.42
C SER A 106 -9.02 5.79 10.77
N ASN A 107 -9.34 6.62 9.76
CA ASN A 107 -10.19 7.80 9.94
C ASN A 107 -11.68 7.44 10.11
N ASN A 108 -12.04 6.16 10.00
CA ASN A 108 -13.39 5.70 10.26
C ASN A 108 -13.44 5.13 11.68
N HIS A 109 -14.24 5.72 12.56
CA HIS A 109 -14.62 5.19 13.89
C HIS A 109 -15.31 3.82 13.87
N ARG A 110 -15.27 3.09 12.75
CA ARG A 110 -15.66 1.68 12.69
C ARG A 110 -14.40 0.85 12.82
N ALA A 111 -13.84 0.84 14.03
CA ALA A 111 -13.11 -0.35 14.43
C ALA A 111 -14.07 -1.55 14.24
N PRO A 112 -13.67 -2.64 13.58
CA PRO A 112 -14.27 -3.91 13.94
C PRO A 112 -13.89 -4.06 15.41
N ALA A 113 -14.87 -3.92 16.31
CA ALA A 113 -14.74 -4.46 17.64
C ALA A 113 -14.36 -5.92 17.44
N VAL A 114 -13.07 -6.23 17.56
CA VAL A 114 -12.63 -7.59 17.82
C VAL A 114 -13.37 -7.91 19.10
N LYS A 115 -14.46 -8.67 18.97
CA LYS A 115 -15.17 -9.20 20.12
C LYS A 115 -14.10 -9.96 20.90
N LYS A 116 -13.70 -9.41 22.06
CA LYS A 116 -12.92 -10.13 23.08
C LYS A 116 -13.82 -11.19 23.71
N SER A 117 -14.35 -12.09 22.90
CA SER A 117 -15.13 -13.24 23.32
C SER A 117 -14.62 -14.41 22.48
N GLU A 118 -13.46 -14.93 22.85
CA GLU A 118 -12.96 -16.30 22.52
C GLU A 118 -11.45 -16.45 22.79
N MET A 119 -10.94 -15.89 23.89
CA MET A 119 -9.60 -16.26 24.34
C MET A 119 -9.45 -16.25 25.86
N GLN A 120 -10.41 -16.90 26.52
CA GLN A 120 -10.22 -17.54 27.82
C GLN A 120 -11.08 -18.83 27.82
N LYS A 121 -10.63 -19.86 27.09
CA LYS A 121 -10.91 -21.23 27.54
C LYS A 121 -9.84 -21.52 28.59
N GLU A 122 -10.07 -21.01 29.80
CA GLU A 122 -9.46 -21.61 30.97
C GLU A 122 -9.88 -23.08 30.96
N ALA A 123 -8.91 -23.98 30.90
CA ALA A 123 -9.20 -25.40 31.05
C ALA A 123 -9.76 -25.59 32.46
N ASN A 124 -11.08 -25.79 32.57
CA ASN A 124 -11.68 -26.24 33.81
C ASN A 124 -11.14 -27.64 34.11
N PHE A 125 -10.11 -27.71 34.94
CA PHE A 125 -9.71 -28.96 35.59
C PHE A 125 -10.71 -29.25 36.70
N ASN A 126 -11.79 -29.96 36.36
CA ASN A 126 -12.56 -30.67 37.37
C ASN A 126 -11.85 -32.00 37.63
N ILE A 127 -11.28 -32.13 38.82
CA ILE A 127 -10.80 -33.39 39.38
C ILE A 127 -12.01 -34.01 40.07
N ASN A 128 -12.50 -35.14 39.56
CA ASN A 128 -13.41 -35.98 40.34
C ASN A 128 -12.59 -36.78 41.35
N ASP A 129 -13.20 -37.12 42.48
CA ASP A 129 -12.57 -37.73 43.68
C ASP A 129 -11.98 -39.14 43.45
N ASP A 130 -12.05 -39.67 42.21
CA ASP A 130 -11.57 -40.99 41.82
C ASP A 130 -10.33 -40.97 40.90
N GLY A 131 -9.70 -39.81 40.67
CA GLY A 131 -8.33 -39.73 40.13
C GLY A 131 -8.12 -40.00 38.63
N GLU A 132 -9.16 -40.21 37.83
CA GLU A 132 -9.01 -40.39 36.37
C GLU A 132 -9.42 -39.14 35.56
N LYS A 133 -8.50 -38.66 34.71
CA LYS A 133 -8.69 -37.50 33.84
C LYS A 133 -9.49 -37.89 32.60
N ASN A 134 -10.73 -37.41 32.50
CA ASN A 134 -11.58 -37.68 31.34
C ASN A 134 -11.33 -36.65 30.23
N PHE A 135 -10.85 -37.10 29.07
CA PHE A 135 -10.69 -36.27 27.86
C PHE A 135 -11.96 -36.38 27.02
N ASN A 136 -12.77 -35.32 26.95
CA ASN A 136 -13.86 -35.25 25.98
C ASN A 136 -13.37 -34.44 24.76
N CYS A 137 -13.36 -35.08 23.59
CA CYS A 137 -12.99 -34.48 22.30
C CYS A 137 -14.08 -33.54 21.79
#